data_AF-X1DFD7-F1
#
_entry.id   AF-X1DFD7-F1
#
_cell.length_a   1.000
_cell.length_b   1.000
_cell.length_c   1.000
_cell.angle_alpha   90.00
_cell.angle_beta   90.00
_cell.angle_gamma   90.00
#
_symmetry.space_group_name_H-M   'P 1'
#
loop_
_entity.id
_entity.type
_entity.pdbx_description
1 polymer ?
#
loop_
_entity_poly.entity_id
_entity_poly.type
_entity_poly.pdbx_seq_one_letter_code
_entity_poly.pdbx_strand_id
1 'polypeptide(L)'
;MKDKKIIGKAKENLKNHPKVAEDISITRYGTASFIAKKVTQITPLEKGKKIEEKLDKIFLHKLWGPFTTVLFLLIIFGILLYLGNFMQGILMGLTENLLSSFTVTDQSIVNMILVQGLTGLAAGVSIALPYVFLFYLILGLLEDVGLLSRFIVNAKRFLKKLGLPGKSFIPLILGLGCTAPACRACRVLSSRKEQFHTASLFAFMPCSSRIAIIMGIVGFYGGTKLAFSVFATLLVAGLIWAFGIKKIIHIKSEPLLLELPPYRKPLIKNVLAKSWIRMKDFVYIV
;
A
#
# COMPACT_ATOMS: atom_id res chain seq x y z
N MET A 1 -55.08 -10.62 -2.32
CA MET A 1 -54.47 -9.92 -1.16
C MET A 1 -54.58 -8.38 -1.31
N LYS A 2 -55.79 -7.81 -1.40
CA LYS A 2 -56.00 -6.34 -1.55
C LYS A 2 -56.87 -5.75 -0.44
N ASP A 3 -57.01 -6.46 0.67
CA ASP A 3 -57.89 -6.03 1.75
C ASP A 3 -57.19 -4.98 2.62
N LYS A 4 -57.53 -3.70 2.41
CA LYS A 4 -56.89 -2.54 3.07
C LYS A 4 -56.97 -2.63 4.60
N LYS A 5 -58.00 -3.28 5.15
CA LYS A 5 -58.14 -3.52 6.59
C LYS A 5 -57.07 -4.46 7.14
N ILE A 6 -56.73 -5.52 6.39
CA ILE A 6 -55.71 -6.50 6.80
C ILE A 6 -54.32 -5.85 6.74
N ILE A 7 -54.06 -5.05 5.71
CA ILE A 7 -52.79 -4.31 5.56
C ILE A 7 -52.62 -3.27 6.68
N GLY A 8 -53.70 -2.59 7.08
CA GLY A 8 -53.71 -1.65 8.20
C GLY A 8 -53.37 -2.32 9.54
N LYS A 9 -54.06 -3.41 9.88
CA LYS A 9 -53.79 -4.21 11.09
C LYS A 9 -52.38 -4.83 11.10
N ALA A 10 -51.86 -5.22 9.93
CA ALA A 10 -50.50 -5.75 9.82
C ALA A 10 -49.44 -4.65 10.05
N LYS A 11 -49.65 -3.44 9.54
CA LYS A 11 -48.77 -2.29 9.77
C LYS A 11 -48.75 -1.83 11.23
N GLU A 12 -49.88 -1.92 11.93
CA GLU A 12 -50.00 -1.53 13.33
C GLU A 12 -49.26 -2.50 14.28
N ASN A 13 -49.21 -3.79 13.90
CA ASN A 13 -48.46 -4.83 14.63
C ASN A 13 -46.99 -4.95 14.21
N LEU A 14 -46.59 -4.33 13.10
CA LEU A 14 -45.19 -4.22 12.69
C LEU A 14 -44.51 -3.18 13.59
N LYS A 15 -44.08 -3.61 14.79
CA LYS A 15 -43.03 -2.91 15.53
C LYS A 15 -41.86 -2.74 14.55
N ASN A 16 -41.54 -1.49 14.20
CA ASN A 16 -40.33 -1.17 13.46
C ASN A 16 -39.14 -1.68 14.27
N HIS A 17 -38.68 -2.90 14.00
CA HIS A 17 -37.47 -3.41 14.59
C HIS A 17 -36.37 -2.49 14.07
N PRO A 18 -35.65 -1.76 14.94
CA PRO A 18 -34.82 -0.64 14.51
C PRO A 18 -33.70 -1.05 13.54
N LYS A 19 -33.42 -2.36 13.43
CA LYS A 19 -32.32 -2.90 12.64
C LYS A 19 -32.60 -4.24 11.96
N VAL A 20 -33.75 -4.39 11.29
CA VAL A 20 -34.12 -5.61 10.55
C VAL A 20 -32.99 -6.15 9.65
N ALA A 21 -32.26 -5.26 8.96
CA ALA A 21 -31.15 -5.67 8.09
C ALA A 21 -29.94 -6.25 8.86
N GLU A 22 -29.68 -5.77 10.07
CA GLU A 22 -28.60 -6.27 10.93
C GLU A 22 -28.98 -7.65 11.48
N ASP A 23 -30.21 -7.83 11.96
CA ASP A 23 -30.71 -9.12 12.46
C ASP A 23 -30.77 -10.19 11.37
N ILE A 24 -31.21 -9.83 10.15
CA ILE A 24 -31.19 -10.75 9.01
C ILE A 24 -29.75 -11.19 8.72
N SER A 25 -28.79 -10.26 8.74
CA SER A 25 -27.40 -10.57 8.49
C SER A 25 -26.82 -11.49 9.57
N ILE A 26 -27.04 -11.16 10.85
CA ILE A 26 -26.61 -11.98 11.99
C ILE A 26 -27.20 -13.39 11.90
N THR A 27 -28.49 -13.50 11.60
CA THR A 27 -29.18 -14.79 11.48
C THR A 27 -28.64 -15.59 10.30
N ARG A 28 -28.42 -14.97 9.14
CA ARG A 28 -27.85 -15.65 7.96
C ARG A 28 -26.44 -16.17 8.22
N TYR A 29 -25.58 -15.36 8.83
CA TYR A 29 -24.23 -15.77 9.22
C TYR A 29 -24.26 -16.88 10.29
N GLY A 30 -25.17 -16.78 11.27
CA GLY A 30 -25.36 -17.79 12.31
C GLY A 30 -25.82 -19.13 11.74
N THR A 31 -26.85 -19.13 10.88
CA THR A 31 -27.36 -20.34 10.22
C THR A 31 -26.33 -20.95 9.29
N ALA A 32 -25.62 -20.14 8.50
CA ALA A 32 -24.55 -20.63 7.64
C ALA A 32 -23.42 -21.27 8.47
N SER A 33 -23.04 -20.65 9.60
CA SER A 33 -22.03 -21.20 10.50
C SER A 33 -22.49 -22.50 11.17
N PHE A 34 -23.76 -22.58 11.58
CA PHE A 34 -24.35 -23.78 12.16
C PHE A 34 -24.38 -24.95 11.17
N ILE A 35 -24.84 -24.69 9.94
CA ILE A 35 -24.82 -25.67 8.84
C ILE A 35 -23.38 -26.10 8.59
N ALA A 36 -22.46 -25.15 8.36
CA ALA A 36 -21.05 -25.44 8.15
C ALA A 36 -20.50 -26.35 9.26
N LYS A 37 -20.79 -26.07 10.53
CA LYS A 37 -20.33 -26.88 11.67
C LYS A 37 -20.90 -28.31 11.69
N LYS A 38 -22.09 -28.53 11.13
CA LYS A 38 -22.70 -29.86 11.01
C LYS A 38 -22.17 -30.68 9.82
N VAL A 39 -21.88 -30.04 8.69
CA VAL A 39 -21.41 -30.72 7.47
C VAL A 39 -19.90 -30.73 7.30
N THR A 40 -19.17 -29.89 8.04
CA THR A 40 -17.69 -29.90 8.02
C THR A 40 -17.15 -30.68 9.19
N GLN A 41 -16.26 -31.63 8.89
CA GLN A 41 -15.42 -32.24 9.88
C GLN A 41 -14.16 -31.38 9.97
N ILE A 42 -13.93 -30.72 11.12
CA ILE A 42 -12.69 -29.99 11.37
C ILE A 42 -11.60 -31.04 11.60
N THR A 43 -11.06 -31.59 10.53
CA THR A 43 -9.80 -32.31 10.59
C THR A 43 -8.72 -31.27 10.90
N PRO A 44 -7.91 -31.45 11.96
CA PRO A 44 -6.70 -30.67 12.07
C PRO A 44 -5.92 -30.94 10.78
N LEU A 45 -5.71 -29.91 9.96
CA LEU A 45 -4.75 -30.00 8.87
C LEU A 45 -3.46 -30.57 9.47
N GLU A 46 -2.87 -31.56 8.80
CA GLU A 46 -1.50 -31.99 9.10
C GLU A 46 -0.69 -30.74 9.39
N LYS A 47 -0.16 -30.67 10.63
CA LYS A 47 0.61 -29.53 11.14
C LYS A 47 1.39 -28.94 9.99
N GLY A 48 1.10 -27.68 9.65
CA GLY A 48 1.86 -26.98 8.62
C GLY A 48 3.34 -27.24 8.89
N LYS A 49 4.14 -27.46 7.83
CA LYS A 49 5.56 -27.81 7.96
C LYS A 49 6.17 -27.05 9.14
N LYS A 50 6.87 -27.73 10.07
CA LYS A 50 7.39 -27.15 11.34
C LYS A 50 8.04 -25.75 11.22
N ILE A 51 8.49 -25.38 10.02
CA ILE A 51 9.07 -24.09 9.65
C ILE A 51 8.01 -22.99 9.51
N GLU A 52 6.88 -23.26 8.85
CA GLU A 52 5.78 -22.31 8.62
C GLU A 52 5.12 -21.88 9.94
N GLU A 53 4.86 -22.85 10.83
CA GLU A 53 4.32 -22.57 12.17
C GLU A 53 5.29 -21.72 13.03
N LYS A 54 6.60 -21.97 12.92
CA LYS A 54 7.62 -21.17 13.62
C LYS A 54 7.68 -19.73 13.08
N LEU A 55 7.61 -19.56 11.77
CA LEU A 55 7.57 -18.25 11.11
C LEU A 55 6.30 -17.49 11.54
N ASP A 56 5.14 -18.14 11.51
CA ASP A 56 3.87 -17.52 11.93
C ASP A 56 3.88 -17.14 13.41
N LYS A 57 4.51 -17.94 14.27
CA LYS A 57 4.67 -17.59 15.69
C LYS A 57 5.49 -16.32 15.88
N ILE A 58 6.49 -16.06 15.04
CA ILE A 58 7.29 -14.82 15.06
C ILE A 58 6.50 -13.66 14.46
N PHE A 59 5.95 -13.84 13.26
CA PHE A 59 5.28 -12.78 12.52
C PHE A 59 3.94 -12.37 13.13
N LEU A 60 3.18 -13.27 13.77
CA LEU A 60 1.85 -12.95 14.32
C LEU A 60 1.87 -12.66 15.82
N HIS A 61 3.04 -12.66 16.45
CA HIS A 61 3.15 -12.37 17.88
C HIS A 61 2.70 -10.93 18.18
N LYS A 62 2.04 -10.73 19.33
CA LYS A 62 1.42 -9.46 19.73
C LYS A 62 2.40 -8.26 19.67
N LEU A 63 3.66 -8.50 20.06
CA LEU A 63 4.70 -7.48 20.19
C LEU A 63 5.81 -7.63 19.14
N TRP A 64 6.20 -8.88 18.84
CA TRP A 64 7.26 -9.16 17.87
C TRP A 64 6.77 -9.05 16.42
N GLY A 65 5.48 -9.25 16.15
CA GLY A 65 4.92 -9.13 14.80
C GLY A 65 5.07 -7.72 14.20
N PRO A 66 4.66 -6.65 14.89
CA PRO A 66 4.89 -5.28 14.42
C PRO A 66 6.37 -4.94 14.26
N PHE A 67 7.22 -5.35 15.20
CA PHE A 67 8.67 -5.11 15.14
C PHE A 67 9.31 -5.79 13.92
N THR A 68 9.01 -7.07 13.70
CA THR A 68 9.50 -7.84 12.55
C THR A 68 8.98 -7.29 11.24
N THR A 69 7.72 -6.82 11.19
CA THR A 69 7.14 -6.16 10.02
C THR A 69 7.88 -4.87 9.66
N VAL A 70 8.14 -4.01 10.64
CA VAL A 70 8.89 -2.75 10.42
C VAL A 70 10.33 -3.05 10.01
N LEU A 71 10.99 -3.99 10.67
CA LEU A 71 12.36 -4.39 10.33
C LEU A 71 12.45 -4.93 8.90
N PHE A 72 11.53 -5.83 8.51
CA PHE A 72 11.51 -6.37 7.16
C PHE A 72 11.21 -5.31 6.10
N LEU A 73 10.32 -4.37 6.41
CA LEU A 73 10.00 -3.23 5.55
C LEU A 73 11.21 -2.29 5.39
N LEU A 74 11.97 -2.04 6.46
CA LEU A 74 13.22 -1.28 6.39
C LEU A 74 14.28 -1.98 5.54
N ILE A 75 14.42 -3.30 5.67
CA ILE A 75 15.35 -4.10 4.86
C ILE A 75 14.97 -4.02 3.39
N ILE A 76 13.69 -4.24 3.06
CA ILE A 76 13.18 -4.10 1.69
C ILE A 76 13.44 -2.71 1.14
N PHE A 77 13.17 -1.68 1.94
CA PHE A 77 13.36 -0.31 1.52
C PHE A 77 14.84 0.01 1.29
N GLY A 78 15.73 -0.49 2.15
CA GLY A 78 17.18 -0.40 1.97
C GLY A 78 17.65 -1.08 0.68
N ILE A 79 17.18 -2.30 0.40
CA ILE A 79 17.46 -3.03 -0.85
C ILE A 79 16.95 -2.24 -2.06
N LEU A 80 15.74 -1.68 -1.96
CA LEU A 80 15.13 -0.88 -3.01
C LEU A 80 15.94 0.38 -3.32
N LEU A 81 16.40 1.10 -2.30
CA LEU A 81 17.24 2.28 -2.49
C LEU A 81 18.61 1.91 -3.07
N TYR A 82 19.26 0.88 -2.54
CA TYR A 82 20.58 0.46 -3.00
C TYR A 82 20.56 0.02 -4.46
N LEU A 83 19.67 -0.91 -4.81
CA LEU A 83 19.58 -1.48 -6.15
C LEU A 83 18.92 -0.50 -7.13
N GLY A 84 17.98 0.33 -6.65
CA GLY A 84 17.39 1.43 -7.42
C GLY A 84 18.44 2.46 -7.84
N ASN A 85 19.31 2.89 -6.92
CA ASN A 85 20.40 3.81 -7.23
C ASN A 85 21.41 3.21 -8.20
N PHE A 86 21.73 1.91 -8.03
CA PHE A 86 22.60 1.19 -8.97
C PHE A 86 22.00 1.17 -10.39
N MET A 87 20.73 0.81 -10.54
CA MET A 87 20.06 0.80 -11.85
C MET A 87 19.91 2.20 -12.45
N GLN A 88 19.60 3.21 -11.61
CA GLN A 88 19.53 4.61 -12.02
C GLN A 88 20.87 5.09 -12.58
N GLY A 89 21.98 4.80 -11.89
CA GLY A 89 23.33 5.22 -12.33
C GLY A 89 23.69 4.68 -13.71
N ILE A 90 23.36 3.42 -13.99
CA ILE A 90 23.56 2.81 -15.32
C ILE A 90 22.72 3.55 -16.38
N LEU A 91 21.46 3.81 -16.08
CA LEU A 91 20.52 4.41 -17.04
C LEU A 91 20.82 5.89 -17.30
N MET A 92 21.24 6.64 -16.27
CA MET A 92 21.75 8.00 -16.41
C MET A 92 23.03 8.04 -17.24
N GLY A 93 24.00 7.14 -16.99
CA GLY A 93 25.21 7.07 -17.81
C GLY A 93 24.93 6.77 -19.29
N LEU A 94 23.96 5.91 -19.59
CA LEU A 94 23.52 5.64 -20.97
C LEU A 94 22.84 6.84 -21.62
N THR A 95 21.98 7.55 -20.89
CA THR A 95 21.26 8.71 -21.42
C THR A 95 22.17 9.92 -21.60
N GLU A 96 23.13 10.14 -20.70
CA GLU A 96 24.15 11.19 -20.85
C GLU A 96 25.06 10.93 -22.05
N ASN A 97 25.50 9.69 -22.28
CA ASN A 97 26.28 9.33 -23.47
C ASN A 97 25.47 9.55 -24.77
N LEU A 98 24.20 9.15 -24.80
CA LEU A 98 23.30 9.40 -25.93
C LEU A 98 23.07 10.90 -26.18
N LEU A 99 22.90 11.71 -25.14
CA LEU A 99 22.69 13.14 -25.28
C LEU A 99 23.95 13.91 -25.67
N SER A 100 25.13 13.50 -25.18
CA SER A 100 26.41 14.07 -25.60
C SER A 100 26.68 13.85 -27.10
N SER A 101 26.06 12.83 -27.70
CA SER A 101 26.12 12.58 -29.15
C SER A 101 25.16 13.49 -29.94
N PHE A 102 24.19 14.11 -29.26
CA PHE A 102 23.15 14.98 -29.83
C PHE A 102 23.39 16.47 -29.61
N THR A 103 24.47 16.88 -28.93
CA THR A 103 24.82 18.30 -28.78
C THR A 103 25.32 18.85 -30.11
N VAL A 104 24.38 19.23 -30.97
CA VAL A 104 24.61 19.99 -32.21
C VAL A 104 24.88 21.44 -31.83
N THR A 105 25.98 21.96 -32.37
CA THR A 105 26.72 23.21 -32.12
C THR A 105 25.92 24.53 -32.19
N ASP A 106 24.64 24.54 -32.59
CA ASP A 106 23.90 25.79 -32.78
C ASP A 106 23.35 26.37 -31.46
N GLN A 107 23.94 27.50 -31.05
CA GLN A 107 23.61 28.30 -29.85
C GLN A 107 22.28 29.07 -29.95
N SER A 108 21.25 28.51 -30.57
CA SER A 108 19.91 29.12 -30.54
C SER A 108 19.22 28.82 -29.21
N ILE A 109 18.52 29.82 -28.65
CA ILE A 109 17.73 29.67 -27.41
C ILE A 109 16.72 28.52 -27.51
N VAL A 110 16.16 28.30 -28.72
CA VAL A 110 15.23 27.20 -29.01
C VAL A 110 15.90 25.83 -28.84
N ASN A 111 17.14 25.68 -29.34
CA ASN A 111 17.89 24.45 -29.21
C ASN A 111 18.30 24.19 -27.75
N MET A 112 18.64 25.25 -27.01
CA MET A 112 18.94 25.14 -25.57
C MET A 112 17.72 24.69 -24.77
N ILE A 113 16.53 25.22 -25.03
CA ILE A 113 15.29 24.79 -24.37
C ILE A 113 14.95 23.34 -24.74
N LEU A 114 15.11 22.95 -26.01
CA LEU A 114 14.87 21.57 -26.45
C LEU A 114 15.82 20.58 -25.78
N VAL A 115 17.12 20.87 -25.77
CA VAL A 115 18.13 20.00 -25.14
C VAL A 115 17.93 19.93 -23.62
N GLN A 116 17.65 21.06 -22.95
CA GLN A 116 17.37 21.08 -21.51
C GLN A 116 16.03 20.40 -21.16
N GLY A 117 15.03 20.51 -22.04
CA GLY A 117 13.76 19.79 -21.90
C GLY A 117 13.93 18.28 -22.05
N LEU A 118 14.70 17.84 -23.07
CA LEU A 118 14.96 16.43 -23.32
C LEU A 118 15.83 15.79 -22.24
N THR A 119 16.90 16.48 -21.80
CA THR A 119 17.74 16.05 -20.67
C THR A 119 16.90 15.89 -19.41
N GLY A 120 16.05 16.87 -19.07
CA GLY A 120 15.18 16.82 -17.90
C GLY A 120 14.18 15.67 -17.96
N LEU A 121 13.58 15.43 -19.12
CA LEU A 121 12.65 14.31 -19.33
C LEU A 121 13.37 12.96 -19.25
N ALA A 122 14.52 12.83 -19.91
CA ALA A 122 15.34 11.62 -19.87
C ALA A 122 15.83 11.31 -18.45
N ALA A 123 16.26 12.32 -17.69
CA ALA A 123 16.65 12.18 -16.30
C ALA A 123 15.45 11.75 -15.43
N GLY A 124 14.29 12.41 -15.59
CA GLY A 124 13.07 12.06 -14.85
C GLY A 124 12.63 10.61 -15.09
N VAL A 125 12.59 10.17 -16.34
CA VAL A 125 12.25 8.79 -16.71
C VAL A 125 13.30 7.80 -16.20
N SER A 126 14.58 8.15 -16.33
CA SER A 126 15.68 7.29 -15.89
C SER A 126 15.72 7.07 -14.38
N ILE A 127 15.22 8.04 -13.60
CA ILE A 127 15.09 7.91 -12.15
C ILE A 127 13.80 7.18 -11.78
N ALA A 128 12.66 7.54 -12.36
CA ALA A 128 11.38 6.99 -11.93
C ALA A 128 11.21 5.50 -12.28
N LEU A 129 11.59 5.11 -13.50
CA LEU A 129 11.28 3.79 -14.05
C LEU A 129 11.98 2.65 -13.28
N PRO A 130 13.30 2.70 -12.98
CA PRO A 130 13.97 1.61 -12.26
C PRO A 130 13.44 1.42 -10.84
N TYR A 131 13.18 2.52 -10.12
CA TYR A 131 12.67 2.45 -8.75
C TYR A 131 11.26 1.87 -8.70
N VAL A 132 10.37 2.30 -9.59
CA VAL A 132 9.00 1.77 -9.66
C VAL A 132 9.00 0.29 -10.09
N PHE A 133 9.89 -0.09 -11.01
CA PHE A 133 10.03 -1.48 -11.46
C PHE A 133 10.41 -2.38 -10.29
N LEU A 134 11.49 -1.99 -9.60
CA LEU A 134 12.02 -2.74 -8.50
C LEU A 134 11.02 -2.82 -7.33
N PHE A 135 10.32 -1.72 -7.08
CA PHE A 135 9.24 -1.68 -6.12
C PHE A 135 8.15 -2.73 -6.43
N TYR A 136 7.66 -2.79 -7.67
CA TYR A 136 6.64 -3.77 -8.04
C TYR A 136 7.16 -5.20 -8.03
N LEU A 137 8.43 -5.41 -8.35
CA LEU A 137 9.09 -6.71 -8.28
C LEU A 137 9.15 -7.23 -6.85
N ILE A 138 9.59 -6.38 -5.90
CA ILE A 138 9.62 -6.74 -4.49
C ILE A 138 8.19 -6.94 -3.96
N LEU A 139 7.25 -6.07 -4.33
CA LEU A 139 5.88 -6.21 -3.88
C LEU A 139 5.22 -7.49 -4.41
N GLY A 140 5.50 -7.87 -5.67
CA GLY A 140 5.06 -9.13 -6.25
C GLY A 140 5.63 -10.35 -5.53
N LEU A 141 6.91 -10.30 -5.12
CA LEU A 141 7.51 -11.35 -4.29
C LEU A 141 6.81 -11.47 -2.93
N LEU A 142 6.54 -10.35 -2.25
CA LEU A 142 5.87 -10.33 -0.95
C LEU A 142 4.43 -10.86 -1.03
N GLU A 143 3.74 -10.54 -2.13
CA GLU A 143 2.38 -10.97 -2.42
C GLU A 143 2.34 -12.50 -2.67
N ASP A 144 3.22 -13.03 -3.52
CA ASP A 144 3.27 -14.45 -3.86
C ASP A 144 3.72 -15.34 -2.69
N VAL A 145 4.61 -14.84 -1.82
CA VAL A 145 5.04 -15.55 -0.61
C VAL A 145 3.93 -15.55 0.46
N GLY A 146 2.98 -14.62 0.40
CA GLY A 146 1.92 -14.47 1.41
C GLY A 146 2.38 -13.72 2.67
N LEU A 147 3.51 -13.03 2.63
CA LEU A 147 3.97 -12.16 3.73
C LEU A 147 3.11 -10.90 3.87
N LEU A 148 2.59 -10.39 2.74
CA LEU A 148 1.76 -9.19 2.70
C LEU A 148 0.53 -9.31 3.63
N SER A 149 -0.15 -10.46 3.62
CA SER A 149 -1.33 -10.70 4.46
C SER A 149 -1.00 -10.65 5.96
N ARG A 150 0.19 -11.12 6.37
CA ARG A 150 0.64 -11.12 7.76
C ARG A 150 0.99 -9.71 8.22
N PHE A 151 1.63 -8.93 7.36
CA PHE A 151 1.91 -7.52 7.64
C PHE A 151 0.63 -6.71 7.80
N ILE A 152 -0.41 -6.98 7.01
CA ILE A 152 -1.75 -6.37 7.17
C ILE A 152 -2.33 -6.67 8.55
N VAL A 153 -2.23 -7.92 9.02
CA VAL A 153 -2.74 -8.32 10.35
C VAL A 153 -2.01 -7.58 11.47
N ASN A 154 -0.68 -7.45 11.40
CA ASN A 154 0.11 -6.72 12.38
C ASN A 154 -0.17 -5.22 12.37
N ALA A 155 -0.26 -4.63 11.18
CA ALA A 155 -0.51 -3.20 10.99
C ALA A 155 -1.94 -2.80 11.36
N LYS A 156 -2.91 -3.74 11.33
CA LYS A 156 -4.33 -3.49 11.64
C LYS A 156 -4.54 -2.72 12.95
N ARG A 157 -3.79 -3.06 14.00
CA ARG A 157 -3.93 -2.37 15.31
C ARG A 157 -3.52 -0.91 15.23
N PHE A 158 -2.43 -0.61 14.53
CA PHE A 158 -1.95 0.75 14.35
C PHE A 158 -2.88 1.55 13.43
N LEU A 159 -3.28 0.96 12.30
CA LEU A 159 -4.22 1.58 11.36
C LEU A 159 -5.58 1.88 11.98
N LYS A 160 -6.09 0.99 12.84
CA LYS A 160 -7.33 1.24 13.60
C LYS A 160 -7.20 2.47 14.52
N LYS A 161 -6.03 2.72 15.11
CA LYS A 161 -5.80 3.95 15.90
C LYS A 161 -5.91 5.19 15.02
N LEU A 162 -5.37 5.14 13.81
CA LEU A 162 -5.49 6.19 12.79
C LEU A 162 -6.89 6.27 12.15
N GLY A 163 -7.78 5.31 12.41
CA GLY A 163 -9.14 5.28 11.83
C GLY A 163 -9.21 4.69 10.42
N LEU A 164 -8.19 3.93 10.00
CA LEU A 164 -8.11 3.32 8.68
C LEU A 164 -8.40 1.81 8.72
N PRO A 165 -8.96 1.23 7.64
CA PRO A 165 -9.12 -0.22 7.52
C PRO A 165 -7.76 -0.90 7.32
N GLY A 166 -7.61 -2.15 7.75
CA GLY A 166 -6.35 -2.90 7.58
C GLY A 166 -5.89 -3.02 6.12
N LYS A 167 -6.82 -3.05 5.16
CA LYS A 167 -6.54 -3.07 3.71
C LYS A 167 -5.72 -1.85 3.24
N SER A 168 -5.78 -0.74 3.97
CA SER A 168 -5.01 0.49 3.66
C SER A 168 -3.50 0.31 3.80
N PHE A 169 -3.03 -0.76 4.45
CA PHE A 169 -1.60 -1.07 4.57
C PHE A 169 -0.92 -1.20 3.19
N ILE A 170 -1.60 -1.81 2.21
CA ILE A 170 -1.08 -1.98 0.85
C ILE A 170 -0.79 -0.61 0.20
N PRO A 171 -1.75 0.32 0.07
CA PRO A 171 -1.46 1.65 -0.46
C PRO A 171 -0.44 2.43 0.38
N LEU A 172 -0.41 2.28 1.71
CA LEU A 172 0.58 2.96 2.55
C LEU A 172 2.01 2.48 2.31
N ILE A 173 2.24 1.16 2.16
CA ILE A 173 3.58 0.66 1.81
C ILE A 173 3.97 1.07 0.39
N LEU A 174 3.02 1.15 -0.54
CA LEU A 174 3.25 1.74 -1.87
C LEU A 174 3.68 3.21 -1.79
N GLY A 175 3.07 3.98 -0.90
CA GLY A 175 3.34 5.42 -0.75
C GLY A 175 4.77 5.73 -0.30
N LEU A 176 5.42 4.81 0.42
CA LEU A 176 6.84 4.93 0.78
C LEU A 176 7.76 4.77 -0.44
N GLY A 177 7.34 3.99 -1.43
CA GLY A 177 8.03 3.88 -2.72
C GLY A 177 7.75 5.11 -3.58
N CYS A 178 6.53 5.18 -4.15
CA CYS A 178 6.11 6.28 -5.00
C CYS A 178 4.62 6.62 -4.76
N THR A 179 4.32 7.91 -4.59
CA THR A 179 2.97 8.38 -4.26
C THR A 179 1.98 8.21 -5.41
N ALA A 180 2.42 8.34 -6.67
CA ALA A 180 1.55 8.20 -7.84
C ALA A 180 0.84 6.83 -7.93
N PRO A 181 1.56 5.69 -7.95
CA PRO A 181 0.91 4.37 -7.94
C PRO A 181 0.19 4.08 -6.62
N ALA A 182 0.65 4.65 -5.50
CA ALA A 182 -0.01 4.50 -4.19
C ALA A 182 -1.41 5.13 -4.18
N CYS A 183 -1.56 6.33 -4.74
CA CYS A 183 -2.86 6.99 -4.95
C CYS A 183 -3.80 6.10 -5.75
N ARG A 184 -3.31 5.49 -6.85
CA ARG A 184 -4.12 4.60 -7.67
C ARG A 184 -4.48 3.30 -6.96
N ALA A 185 -3.58 2.76 -6.13
CA ALA A 185 -3.82 1.56 -5.34
C ALA A 185 -4.87 1.76 -4.24
N CYS A 186 -5.22 3.00 -3.89
CA CYS A 186 -6.33 3.26 -2.98
C CYS A 186 -7.67 2.70 -3.51
N ARG A 187 -7.80 2.43 -4.82
CA ARG A 187 -9.00 1.77 -5.39
C ARG A 187 -9.35 0.42 -4.74
N VAL A 188 -8.40 -0.23 -4.05
CA VAL A 188 -8.62 -1.48 -3.30
C VAL A 188 -9.51 -1.28 -2.07
N LEU A 189 -9.66 -0.05 -1.57
CA LEU A 189 -10.52 0.27 -0.44
C LEU A 189 -11.99 0.36 -0.86
N SER A 190 -12.88 -0.21 -0.04
CA SER A 190 -14.30 -0.38 -0.34
C SER A 190 -15.05 0.95 -0.46
N SER A 191 -14.70 1.95 0.36
CA SER A 191 -15.42 3.22 0.43
C SER A 191 -14.58 4.40 -0.05
N ARG A 192 -15.21 5.35 -0.76
CA ARG A 192 -14.61 6.64 -1.15
C ARG A 192 -14.04 7.41 0.06
N LYS A 193 -14.69 7.32 1.23
CA LYS A 193 -14.22 7.98 2.46
C LYS A 193 -12.88 7.40 2.94
N GLU A 194 -12.72 6.08 2.83
CA GLU A 194 -11.47 5.40 3.17
C GLU A 194 -10.37 5.71 2.15
N GLN A 195 -10.72 5.76 0.86
CA GLN A 195 -9.81 6.15 -0.23
C GLN A 195 -9.25 7.55 0.01
N PHE A 196 -10.12 8.52 0.29
CA PHE A 196 -9.70 9.91 0.55
C PHE A 196 -8.84 10.04 1.80
N HIS A 197 -9.24 9.42 2.91
CA HIS A 197 -8.44 9.43 4.14
C HIS A 197 -7.04 8.84 3.88
N THR A 198 -6.96 7.67 3.26
CA THR A 198 -5.67 7.03 2.94
C THR A 198 -4.82 7.87 1.99
N ALA A 199 -5.42 8.39 0.91
CA ALA A 199 -4.71 9.19 -0.08
C ALA A 199 -4.17 10.51 0.48
N SER A 200 -4.92 11.14 1.41
CA SER A 200 -4.48 12.38 2.06
C SER A 200 -3.19 12.23 2.87
N LEU A 201 -2.92 11.02 3.37
CA LEU A 201 -1.69 10.74 4.13
C LEU A 201 -0.44 10.72 3.25
N PHE A 202 -0.58 10.49 1.94
CA PHE A 202 0.56 10.49 1.03
C PHE A 202 1.22 11.86 0.88
N ALA A 203 0.51 12.95 1.19
CA ALA A 203 1.10 14.29 1.21
C ALA A 203 2.27 14.37 2.20
N PHE A 204 2.14 13.71 3.35
CA PHE A 204 3.12 13.71 4.45
C PHE A 204 4.14 12.58 4.37
N MET A 205 3.93 11.61 3.47
CA MET A 205 4.86 10.49 3.30
C MET A 205 6.10 10.94 2.51
N PRO A 206 7.32 10.72 3.04
CA PRO A 206 8.53 10.93 2.27
C PRO A 206 8.72 9.72 1.34
N CYS A 207 8.40 9.87 0.05
CA CYS A 207 8.72 8.87 -0.96
C CYS A 207 10.24 8.80 -1.21
N SER A 208 10.71 7.76 -1.89
CA SER A 208 12.15 7.55 -2.14
C SER A 208 12.86 8.78 -2.71
N SER A 209 12.24 9.48 -3.67
CA SER A 209 12.79 10.70 -4.27
C SER A 209 12.84 11.87 -3.29
N ARG A 210 11.81 12.06 -2.46
CA ARG A 210 11.82 13.10 -1.41
C ARG A 210 12.88 12.83 -0.36
N ILE A 211 13.09 11.56 0.02
CA ILE A 211 14.15 11.17 0.96
C ILE A 211 15.52 11.53 0.39
N ALA A 212 15.77 11.20 -0.89
CA ALA A 212 17.03 11.54 -1.56
C ALA A 212 17.26 13.06 -1.60
N ILE A 213 16.24 13.86 -1.93
CA ILE A 213 16.36 15.34 -1.98
C ILE A 213 16.56 15.92 -0.58
N ILE A 214 15.80 15.48 0.43
CA ILE A 214 15.93 15.96 1.81
C ILE A 214 17.33 15.63 2.34
N MET A 215 17.83 14.41 2.13
CA MET A 215 19.18 14.03 2.55
C MET A 215 20.27 14.75 1.75
N GLY A 216 20.08 14.91 0.44
CA GLY A 216 21.06 15.54 -0.45
C GLY A 216 21.20 17.05 -0.23
N ILE A 217 20.10 17.76 0.03
CA ILE A 217 20.13 19.21 0.24
C ILE A 217 20.24 19.53 1.73
N VAL A 218 19.25 19.11 2.53
CA VAL A 218 19.20 19.46 3.96
C VAL A 218 20.31 18.74 4.72
N GLY A 219 20.59 17.49 4.37
CA GLY A 219 21.68 16.74 5.00
C GLY A 219 23.06 17.30 4.67
N PHE A 220 23.29 17.77 3.43
CA PHE A 220 24.57 18.36 3.01
C PHE A 220 24.80 19.76 3.59
N TYR A 221 23.81 20.66 3.46
CA TYR A 221 23.94 22.06 3.89
C TYR A 221 23.62 22.27 5.37
N GLY A 222 22.62 21.56 5.90
CA GLY A 222 22.12 21.70 7.27
C GLY A 222 22.64 20.65 8.25
N GLY A 223 23.41 19.66 7.76
CA GLY A 223 23.85 18.52 8.54
C GLY A 223 22.74 17.50 8.83
N THR A 224 23.15 16.32 9.27
CA THR A 224 22.26 15.16 9.49
C THR A 224 21.16 15.44 10.51
N LYS A 225 21.44 16.22 11.57
CA LYS A 225 20.46 16.58 12.60
C LYS A 225 19.27 17.35 12.04
N LEU A 226 19.50 18.31 11.12
CA LEU A 226 18.42 19.07 10.50
C LEU A 226 17.60 18.21 9.55
N ALA A 227 18.23 17.31 8.78
CA ALA A 227 17.50 16.35 7.95
C ALA A 227 16.57 15.46 8.79
N PHE A 228 17.05 14.93 9.93
CA PHE A 228 16.21 14.18 10.87
C PHE A 228 15.07 15.02 11.46
N SER A 229 15.31 16.30 11.74
CA SER A 229 14.26 17.22 12.18
C SER A 229 13.16 17.38 11.13
N VAL A 230 13.52 17.50 9.85
CA VAL A 230 12.53 17.57 8.76
C VAL A 230 11.67 16.31 8.73
N PHE A 231 12.27 15.12 8.80
CA PHE A 231 11.50 13.87 8.86
C PHE A 231 10.60 13.78 10.10
N ALA A 232 11.09 14.23 11.26
CA ALA A 232 10.30 14.27 12.48
C ALA A 232 9.09 15.21 12.35
N THR A 233 9.28 16.41 11.80
CA THR A 233 8.18 17.36 11.56
C THR A 233 7.14 16.82 10.58
N LEU A 234 7.56 16.15 9.49
CA LEU A 234 6.65 15.49 8.55
C LEU A 234 5.85 14.38 9.22
N LEU A 235 6.48 13.56 10.05
CA LEU A 235 5.82 12.49 10.80
C LEU A 235 4.79 13.06 11.77
N VAL A 236 5.15 14.09 12.54
CA VAL A 236 4.25 14.75 13.49
C VAL A 236 3.08 15.41 12.76
N ALA A 237 3.33 16.15 11.68
CA ALA A 237 2.29 16.78 10.87
C ALA A 237 1.34 15.72 10.27
N GLY A 238 1.87 14.61 9.77
CA GLY A 238 1.09 13.49 9.25
C GLY A 238 0.22 12.81 10.32
N LEU A 239 0.73 12.64 11.54
CA LEU A 239 -0.06 12.11 12.66
C LEU A 239 -1.17 13.08 13.07
N ILE A 240 -0.87 14.38 13.20
CA ILE A 240 -1.88 15.41 13.51
C ILE A 240 -2.98 15.39 12.45
N TRP A 241 -2.60 15.33 11.18
CA TRP A 241 -3.55 15.23 10.07
C TRP A 241 -4.41 13.97 10.16
N ALA A 242 -3.79 12.79 10.37
CA ALA A 242 -4.49 11.51 10.49
C ALA A 242 -5.53 11.52 11.62
N PHE A 243 -5.17 12.05 12.79
CA PHE A 243 -6.09 12.15 13.92
C PHE A 243 -7.15 13.25 13.73
N GLY A 244 -6.81 14.34 13.05
CA GLY A 244 -7.74 15.42 12.70
C GLY A 244 -8.81 14.93 11.72
N ILE A 245 -8.39 14.33 10.61
CA ILE A 245 -9.31 13.86 9.56
C ILE A 245 -10.18 12.70 10.04
N LYS A 246 -9.68 11.86 10.96
CA LYS A 246 -10.48 10.81 11.62
C LYS A 246 -11.71 11.38 12.35
N LYS A 247 -11.61 12.59 12.95
CA LYS A 247 -12.76 13.23 13.62
C LYS A 247 -13.81 13.74 12.62
N ILE A 248 -13.37 14.12 11.43
CA ILE A 248 -14.24 14.65 10.37
C ILE A 248 -14.91 13.48 9.61
N ILE A 249 -14.13 12.47 9.25
CA ILE A 249 -14.55 11.36 8.40
C ILE A 249 -14.75 10.10 9.24
N HIS A 250 -16.02 9.85 9.60
CA HIS A 250 -16.41 8.62 10.28
C HIS A 250 -16.49 7.45 9.29
N ILE A 251 -15.53 6.53 9.40
CA ILE A 251 -15.46 5.29 8.62
C ILE A 251 -16.18 4.17 9.40
N LYS A 252 -17.22 3.56 8.80
CA LYS A 252 -17.84 2.35 9.37
C LYS A 252 -16.84 1.21 9.25
N SER A 253 -16.43 0.66 10.39
CA SER A 253 -15.46 -0.43 10.43
C SER A 253 -16.12 -1.74 9.97
N GLU A 254 -15.84 -2.17 8.75
CA GLU A 254 -16.20 -3.53 8.32
C GLU A 254 -15.24 -4.55 8.98
N PRO A 255 -15.76 -5.69 9.47
CA PRO A 255 -14.91 -6.76 9.98
C PRO A 255 -14.03 -7.29 8.84
N LEU A 256 -12.72 -7.03 8.94
CA LEU A 256 -11.74 -7.56 8.01
C LEU A 256 -11.66 -9.08 8.14
N LEU A 257 -12.38 -9.81 7.29
CA LEU A 257 -12.17 -11.23 7.02
C LEU A 257 -11.01 -11.32 6.02
N LEU A 258 -9.79 -11.48 6.54
CA LEU A 258 -8.61 -11.75 5.72
C LEU A 258 -8.26 -13.23 5.89
N GLU A 259 -8.43 -14.02 4.85
CA GLU A 259 -7.88 -15.38 4.81
C GLU A 259 -6.37 -15.28 4.76
N LEU A 260 -5.66 -15.99 5.65
CA LEU A 260 -4.20 -16.05 5.63
C LEU A 260 -3.79 -17.10 4.59
N PRO A 261 -3.18 -16.71 3.45
CA PRO A 261 -2.70 -17.69 2.48
C PRO A 261 -1.53 -18.49 3.08
N PRO A 262 -1.40 -19.79 2.73
CA PRO A 262 -0.22 -20.57 3.10
C PRO A 262 1.04 -19.97 2.47
N TYR A 263 2.20 -20.20 3.09
CA TYR A 263 3.47 -19.79 2.48
C TYR A 263 3.69 -20.54 1.17
N ARG A 264 3.87 -19.82 0.07
CA ARG A 264 4.16 -20.40 -1.24
C ARG A 264 5.54 -19.94 -1.71
N LYS A 265 6.25 -20.79 -2.43
CA LYS A 265 7.48 -20.37 -3.12
C LYS A 265 7.08 -19.50 -4.32
N PRO A 266 7.69 -18.32 -4.50
CA PRO A 266 7.32 -17.41 -5.57
C PRO A 266 7.74 -18.00 -6.91
N LEU A 267 6.84 -17.99 -7.89
CA LEU A 267 7.15 -18.35 -9.27
C LEU A 267 7.73 -17.11 -9.97
N ILE A 268 9.02 -17.14 -10.30
CA ILE A 268 9.73 -15.99 -10.90
C ILE A 268 9.00 -15.46 -12.15
N LYS A 269 8.45 -16.37 -12.98
CA LYS A 269 7.64 -16.00 -14.17
C LYS A 269 6.42 -15.16 -13.80
N ASN A 270 5.71 -15.51 -12.72
CA ASN A 270 4.51 -14.77 -12.28
C ASN A 270 4.89 -13.41 -11.72
N VAL A 271 5.95 -13.35 -10.91
CA VAL A 271 6.46 -12.11 -10.33
C VAL A 271 6.86 -11.13 -11.44
N LEU A 272 7.62 -11.59 -12.43
CA LEU A 272 8.03 -10.78 -13.58
C LEU A 272 6.84 -10.32 -14.42
N ALA A 273 5.91 -11.23 -14.74
CA ALA A 273 4.71 -10.87 -15.52
C ALA A 273 3.85 -9.83 -14.80
N LYS A 274 3.59 -10.01 -13.49
CA LYS A 274 2.84 -9.04 -12.68
C LYS A 274 3.55 -7.69 -12.63
N SER A 275 4.86 -7.69 -12.44
CA SER A 275 5.67 -6.47 -12.37
C SER A 275 5.67 -5.73 -13.70
N TRP A 276 5.77 -6.45 -14.82
CA TRP A 276 5.72 -5.88 -16.16
C TRP A 276 4.37 -5.26 -16.49
N ILE A 277 3.26 -5.93 -16.17
CA ILE A 277 1.91 -5.39 -16.38
C ILE A 277 1.71 -4.11 -15.56
N ARG A 278 2.10 -4.12 -14.27
CA ARG A 278 1.99 -2.94 -13.39
C ARG A 278 2.91 -1.80 -13.83
N MET A 279 4.08 -2.13 -14.40
CA MET A 279 4.98 -1.14 -14.98
C MET A 279 4.37 -0.50 -16.24
N LYS A 280 3.80 -1.29 -17.15
CA LYS A 280 3.14 -0.77 -18.34
C LYS A 280 1.98 0.16 -17.97
N ASP A 281 1.19 -0.22 -16.97
CA ASP A 281 0.13 0.64 -16.43
C ASP A 281 0.70 1.96 -15.90
N PHE A 282 1.85 1.95 -15.22
CA PHE A 282 2.50 3.17 -14.74
C PHE A 282 2.94 4.09 -15.89
N VAL A 283 3.60 3.56 -16.91
CA VAL A 283 4.06 4.32 -18.08
C VAL A 283 2.89 4.89 -18.89
N TYR A 284 1.72 4.24 -18.88
CA TYR A 284 0.54 4.78 -19.55
C TYR A 284 -0.11 5.95 -18.78
N ILE A 285 0.12 6.04 -17.47
CA ILE A 285 -0.53 7.02 -16.59
C ILE A 285 0.35 8.26 -16.38
N VAL A 286 1.67 8.07 -16.35
CA VAL A 286 2.69 9.11 -16.11
C VAL A 286 3.26 9.56 -17.44
#